data_AF-A0A840VLM2-F1
#
_entry.id   AF-A0A840VLM2-F1
#
_cell.length_a   1.000
_cell.length_b   1.000
_cell.length_c   1.000
_cell.angle_alpha   90.00
_cell.angle_beta   90.00
_cell.angle_gamma   90.00
#
_symmetry.space_group_name_H-M   'P 1'
#
loop_
_entity.id
_entity.type
_entity.pdbx_description
1 polymer ?
#
loop_
_entity_poly.entity_id
_entity_poly.type
_entity_poly.pdbx_seq_one_letter_code
_entity_poly.pdbx_strand_id
1 'polypeptide(L)' 'MARGVAHQPTEVAYPNVSYFSEADSGGHFPAWEVPELFSAEMRAAFRPLRNR' A
#
# COMPACT_ATOMS: atom_id res chain seq x y z
N MET A 1 -11.34 -4.43 -5.18
CA MET A 1 -10.91 -3.19 -5.84
C MET A 1 -10.65 -2.18 -4.74
N ALA A 2 -9.45 -2.15 -4.17
CA ALA A 2 -9.06 -1.05 -3.28
C ALA A 2 -8.55 0.07 -4.19
N ARG A 3 -9.45 0.99 -4.58
CA ARG A 3 -9.03 2.25 -5.19
C ARG A 3 -8.87 3.23 -4.04
N GLY A 4 -7.77 3.14 -3.31
CA GLY A 4 -7.30 4.26 -2.51
C GLY A 4 -6.88 5.33 -3.50
N VAL A 5 -7.44 6.54 -3.40
CA VAL A 5 -7.01 7.67 -4.22
C VAL A 5 -5.61 8.00 -3.75
N ALA A 6 -4.60 7.71 -4.57
CA ALA A 6 -3.27 8.23 -4.33
C ALA A 6 -3.41 9.75 -4.26
N HIS A 7 -2.92 10.37 -3.18
CA HIS A 7 -3.03 11.81 -3.07
C HIS A 7 -2.32 12.48 -4.26
N GLN A 8 -2.86 13.59 -4.74
CA GLN A 8 -2.39 14.28 -5.96
C GLN A 8 -0.86 14.48 -6.04
N PRO A 9 -0.12 14.76 -4.93
CA PRO A 9 1.34 14.81 -4.94
C PRO A 9 2.01 13.44 -5.22
N THR A 10 1.44 12.35 -4.71
CA THR A 10 1.95 10.98 -4.90
C THR A 10 1.83 10.55 -6.36
N GLU A 11 0.72 10.86 -7.01
CA GLU A 11 0.52 10.55 -8.44
C GLU A 11 1.51 11.32 -9.33
N VAL A 12 1.82 12.57 -8.99
CA VAL A 12 2.81 13.39 -9.72
C VAL A 12 4.23 12.89 -9.48
N ALA A 13 4.60 12.58 -8.23
CA ALA A 13 5.93 12.10 -7.89
C ALA A 13 6.19 10.66 -8.36
N TYR A 14 5.13 9.84 -8.44
CA TYR A 14 5.17 8.45 -8.86
C TYR A 14 4.13 8.19 -9.96
N PRO A 15 4.42 8.56 -11.22
CA PRO A 15 3.47 8.49 -12.33
C PRO A 15 2.88 7.09 -12.61
N ASN A 16 3.54 6.05 -12.12
CA ASN A 16 3.14 4.64 -12.29
C ASN A 16 2.85 3.94 -10.96
N VAL A 17 2.41 4.68 -9.94
CA VAL A 17 2.01 4.07 -8.66
C VAL A 17 0.93 3.01 -8.91
N SER A 18 1.24 1.76 -8.58
CA SER A 18 0.37 0.60 -8.86
C SER A 18 -0.58 0.27 -7.71
N TYR A 19 -0.23 0.70 -6.50
CA TYR A 19 -0.96 0.43 -5.28
C TYR A 19 -0.77 1.59 -4.31
N PHE A 20 -1.86 2.06 -3.71
CA PHE A 20 -1.86 3.03 -2.63
C PHE A 20 -2.99 2.67 -1.66
N SER A 21 -2.68 2.69 -0.36
CA SER A 21 -3.64 2.43 0.70
C SER A 21 -3.35 3.33 1.89
N GLU A 22 -4.43 3.73 2.56
CA GLU A 22 -4.37 4.35 3.87
C GLU A 22 -4.65 3.25 4.88
N ALA A 23 -3.72 3.05 5.82
CA ALA A 23 -3.84 2.00 6.83
C ALA A 23 -4.67 2.51 8.01
N ASP A 24 -5.58 1.68 8.52
CA ASP A 24 -6.45 2.03 9.66
C ASP A 24 -5.67 2.13 10.99
N SER A 25 -4.43 1.64 11.05
CA SER A 25 -3.60 1.61 12.27
C SER A 25 -2.10 1.43 11.96
N GLY A 26 -1.26 1.72 12.97
CA GLY A 26 0.21 1.67 12.89
C GLY A 26 0.84 3.06 12.75
N GLY A 27 2.04 3.20 13.30
CA GLY A 27 2.82 4.43 13.31
C GLY A 27 4.06 4.34 12.42
N HIS A 28 5.22 4.68 12.98
CA HIS A 28 6.46 4.81 12.22
C HIS A 28 7.07 3.46 11.84
N PHE A 29 6.84 2.43 12.65
CA PHE A 29 7.36 1.08 12.45
C PHE A 29 6.21 0.08 12.26
N PRO A 30 5.40 0.20 11.18
CA PRO A 30 4.21 -0.62 11.00
C PRO A 30 4.50 -2.12 10.94
N ALA A 31 5.69 -2.51 10.45
CA ALA A 31 6.14 -3.90 10.46
C ALA A 31 6.31 -4.49 11.88
N TRP A 32 6.48 -3.66 12.91
CA TRP A 32 6.62 -4.08 14.32
C TRP A 32 5.39 -3.76 15.15
N GLU A 33 4.68 -2.68 14.83
CA GLU A 33 3.51 -2.22 15.58
C GLU A 33 2.24 -2.97 15.17
N VAL A 34 2.08 -3.26 13.87
CA VAL A 34 0.89 -3.92 13.29
C VAL A 34 1.30 -4.96 12.24
N PRO A 35 2.08 -6.00 12.62
CA PRO A 35 2.75 -6.90 11.68
C PRO A 35 1.79 -7.66 10.76
N GLU A 36 0.60 -8.03 11.23
CA GLU A 36 -0.42 -8.71 10.42
C GLU A 36 -0.99 -7.79 9.33
N LEU A 37 -1.35 -6.55 9.69
CA LEU A 37 -1.87 -5.55 8.77
C LEU A 37 -0.81 -5.20 7.72
N PHE A 38 0.41 -4.91 8.17
CA PHE A 38 1.53 -4.64 7.28
C PHE A 38 1.76 -5.77 6.28
N SER A 39 1.78 -7.02 6.75
CA SER A 39 1.97 -8.19 5.89
C SER A 39 0.80 -8.40 4.91
N ALA A 40 -0.43 -8.07 5.31
CA ALA A 40 -1.60 -8.14 4.43
C ALA A 40 -1.52 -7.11 3.30
N GLU A 41 -1.18 -5.86 3.62
CA GLU A 41 -1.02 -4.77 2.67
C GLU A 41 0.10 -5.06 1.66
N MET A 42 1.24 -5.58 2.11
CA MET A 42 2.30 -6.02 1.20
C MET A 42 1.79 -7.09 0.23
N ARG A 43 1.09 -8.12 0.72
CA ARG A 43 0.56 -9.17 -0.17
C ARG A 43 -0.46 -8.62 -1.16
N ALA A 44 -1.30 -7.67 -0.75
CA ALA A 44 -2.27 -7.02 -1.61
C ALA A 44 -1.59 -6.21 -2.72
N ALA A 45 -0.59 -5.40 -2.37
CA ALA A 45 0.17 -4.57 -3.29
C ALA A 45 0.88 -5.38 -4.39
N PHE A 46 1.50 -6.50 -4.02
CA PHE A 46 2.26 -7.34 -4.95
C PHE A 46 1.42 -8.40 -5.67
N ARG A 47 0.17 -8.67 -5.24
CA ARG A 47 -0.68 -9.70 -5.85
C ARG A 47 -0.82 -9.58 -7.39
N PRO A 48 -1.04 -8.38 -7.98
CA PRO A 48 -1.14 -8.24 -9.43
C PRO A 48 0.15 -8.58 -10.19
N LEU A 49 1.31 -8.54 -9.51
CA LEU A 49 2.63 -8.77 -10.12
C LEU A 49 3.04 -10.24 -10.10
N ARG A 50 2.34 -11.11 -9.37
CA ARG A 50 2.72 -12.53 -9.18
C ARG A 50 2.45 -13.43 -10.39
N ASN A 51 1.53 -13.02 -11.28
CA ASN A 51 1.11 -13.80 -12.44
C ASN A 51 1.39 -13.06 -13.76
N ARG A 52 2.41 -12.20 -13.75
CA ARG A 52 2.82 -11.42 -14.92
C ARG A 52 3.97 -12.11 -15.63
#